data_AF-A0A6P3Z740-F1
#
_entry.id   AF-A0A6P3Z740-F1
#
_cell.length_a   1.000
_cell.length_b   1.000
_cell.length_c   1.000
_cell.angle_alpha   90.00
_cell.angle_beta   90.00
_cell.angle_gamma   90.00
#
_symmetry.space_group_name_H-M   'P 1'
#
loop_
_entity.id
_entity.type
_entity.pdbx_description
1 polymer ?
#
loop_
_entity_poly.entity_id
_entity_poly.type
_entity_poly.pdbx_seq_one_letter_code
_entity_poly.pdbx_strand_id
1 'polypeptide(L)'
;METAQVEKLPRGSTQPFYQVLVDVHEDPNLLVAYVAEDNLLAPEPPNMNRFDHPYISFLFYGMDAAGDFIPVKQLREKYNRPRHEIPIDPEDE
;
A
#
# COMPACT_ATOMS: atom_id res chain seq x y z
N MET A 1 8.17 4.84 24.97
CA MET A 1 7.80 4.27 23.66
C MET A 1 6.52 3.50 23.90
N GLU A 2 5.39 3.99 23.41
CA GLU A 2 4.16 3.19 23.40
C GLU A 2 4.41 1.98 22.52
N THR A 3 4.46 0.80 23.13
CA THR A 3 4.51 -0.45 22.39
C THR A 3 3.15 -0.59 21.73
N ALA A 4 3.13 -0.55 20.39
CA ALA A 4 1.98 -1.06 19.64
C ALA A 4 1.66 -2.43 20.26
N GLN A 5 0.40 -2.68 20.63
CA GLN A 5 0.01 -3.80 21.51
C GLN A 5 0.08 -5.15 20.77
N VAL A 6 1.24 -5.47 20.20
CA VAL A 6 1.52 -6.60 19.32
C VAL A 6 1.21 -7.91 20.03
N GLU A 7 1.42 -7.98 21.35
CA GLU A 7 1.10 -9.16 22.16
C GLU A 7 -0.40 -9.50 22.21
N LYS A 8 -1.27 -8.55 21.89
CA LYS A 8 -2.73 -8.76 21.84
C LYS A 8 -3.23 -9.21 20.47
N LEU A 9 -2.37 -9.21 19.45
CA LEU A 9 -2.77 -9.63 18.10
C LEU A 9 -2.91 -11.15 18.02
N PRO A 10 -3.84 -11.68 17.21
CA PRO A 10 -4.06 -13.12 17.05
C PRO A 10 -2.79 -13.89 16.69
N ARG A 11 -1.96 -13.31 15.81
CA ARG A 11 -0.66 -13.89 15.41
C ARG A 11 0.52 -13.27 16.16
N GLY A 12 0.29 -12.38 17.12
CA GLY A 12 1.35 -11.74 17.89
C GLY A 12 2.42 -11.11 16.98
N SER A 13 3.69 -11.38 17.28
CA SER A 13 4.86 -10.95 16.52
C SER A 13 5.29 -11.92 15.41
N THR A 14 4.59 -13.05 15.20
CA THR A 14 4.98 -14.07 14.20
C THR A 14 4.47 -13.77 12.79
N GLN A 15 3.79 -12.65 12.62
CA GLN A 15 3.27 -12.14 11.34
C GLN A 15 4.20 -11.10 10.73
N PRO A 16 4.12 -10.86 9.40
CA PRO A 16 4.79 -9.74 8.79
C PRO A 16 4.14 -8.41 9.23
N PHE A 17 4.96 -7.38 9.20
CA PHE A 17 4.54 -6.00 9.42
C PHE A 17 4.80 -5.23 8.13
N TYR A 18 3.83 -4.40 7.77
CA TYR A 18 3.85 -3.63 6.54
C TYR A 18 4.02 -2.16 6.87
N GLN A 19 4.94 -1.53 6.15
CA GLN A 19 5.00 -0.07 6.08
C GLN A 19 3.95 0.39 5.06
N VAL A 20 2.94 1.11 5.51
CA VAL A 20 1.84 1.60 4.66
C VAL A 20 1.88 3.12 4.58
N LEU A 21 1.44 3.66 3.43
CA LEU A 21 1.18 5.08 3.28
C LEU A 21 -0.22 5.37 3.79
N VAL A 22 -0.42 6.53 4.42
CA VAL A 22 -1.72 6.97 4.92
C VAL A 22 -2.21 8.09 4.03
N ASP A 23 -3.49 8.06 3.64
CA ASP A 23 -4.06 9.12 2.83
C ASP A 23 -4.09 10.44 3.63
N VAL A 24 -3.62 11.52 3.01
CA VAL A 24 -3.53 12.84 3.68
C VAL A 24 -4.90 13.45 4.02
N HIS A 25 -5.97 13.02 3.36
CA HIS A 25 -7.33 13.46 3.67
C HIS A 25 -7.89 12.77 4.92
N GLU A 26 -7.45 11.55 5.21
CA GLU A 26 -7.86 10.80 6.40
C GLU A 26 -7.11 11.29 7.65
N ASP A 27 -5.78 11.45 7.56
CA ASP A 27 -4.98 12.08 8.62
C ASP A 27 -3.81 12.88 8.03
N PRO A 28 -3.89 14.22 8.00
CA PRO A 28 -2.84 15.06 7.42
C PRO A 28 -1.53 15.07 8.22
N ASN A 29 -1.51 14.58 9.45
CA ASN A 29 -0.32 14.55 10.31
C ASN A 29 0.45 13.23 10.25
N LEU A 30 -0.15 12.20 9.63
CA LEU A 30 0.41 10.86 9.54
C LEU A 30 0.61 10.50 8.07
N LEU A 31 1.86 10.40 7.63
CA LEU A 31 2.20 10.02 6.25
C LEU A 31 2.44 8.52 6.10
N VAL A 32 3.02 7.90 7.13
CA VAL A 32 3.48 6.50 7.07
C VAL A 32 3.18 5.83 8.40
N ALA A 33 2.62 4.62 8.33
CA ALA A 33 2.38 3.78 9.49
C ALA A 33 3.04 2.41 9.33
N TYR A 34 3.32 1.76 10.46
CA TYR A 34 3.74 0.35 10.51
C TYR A 34 2.60 -0.46 11.11
N VAL A 35 2.03 -1.36 10.32
CA VAL A 35 0.80 -2.07 10.66
C VAL A 35 1.03 -3.57 10.53
N ALA A 36 0.47 -4.35 11.45
CA ALA A 36 0.50 -5.81 11.41
C ALA A 36 -0.45 -6.34 10.33
N GLU A 37 -0.13 -7.48 9.70
CA GLU A 37 -1.00 -8.14 8.71
C GLU A 37 -2.44 -8.29 9.20
N ASP A 38 -2.63 -8.70 10.45
CA ASP A 38 -3.95 -8.93 11.08
C ASP A 38 -4.84 -7.66 11.09
N ASN A 39 -4.25 -6.48 10.98
CA ASN A 39 -4.97 -5.20 10.97
C ASN A 39 -5.23 -4.67 9.55
N LEU A 40 -4.76 -5.36 8.51
CA LEU A 40 -4.97 -4.96 7.12
C LEU A 40 -6.20 -5.67 6.55
N LEU A 41 -7.06 -4.89 5.89
CA LEU A 41 -8.23 -5.40 5.17
C LEU A 41 -8.15 -4.88 3.74
N ALA A 42 -8.16 -5.81 2.78
CA ALA A 42 -8.29 -5.46 1.37
C ALA A 42 -9.79 -5.26 1.07
N PRO A 43 -10.22 -4.06 0.67
CA PRO A 43 -11.62 -3.83 0.32
C PRO A 43 -12.00 -4.62 -0.95
N GLU A 44 -13.19 -5.22 -0.94
CA GLU A 44 -13.83 -5.82 -2.12
C GLU A 44 -15.17 -5.10 -2.37
N PRO A 45 -15.36 -4.37 -3.50
CA PRO A 45 -14.46 -4.25 -4.65
C PRO A 45 -13.21 -3.38 -4.41
N PRO A 46 -12.16 -3.51 -5.24
CA PRO A 46 -10.94 -2.71 -5.13
C PRO A 46 -11.26 -1.22 -5.19
N ASN A 47 -10.67 -0.45 -4.28
CA ASN A 47 -10.91 0.97 -4.17
C ASN A 47 -10.08 1.73 -5.21
N MET A 48 -10.72 2.10 -6.33
CA MET A 48 -10.14 2.93 -7.39
C MET A 48 -10.26 4.43 -7.11
N ASN A 49 -10.68 4.84 -5.91
CA ASN A 49 -10.74 6.25 -5.56
C ASN A 49 -9.35 6.86 -5.51
N ARG A 50 -9.33 8.19 -5.63
CA ARG A 50 -8.10 8.97 -5.54
C ARG A 50 -7.45 8.80 -4.17
N PHE A 51 -6.22 8.32 -4.16
CA PHE A 51 -5.35 8.31 -3.00
C PHE A 51 -4.36 9.47 -3.13
N ASP A 52 -4.40 10.43 -2.19
CA ASP A 52 -3.48 11.57 -2.22
C ASP A 52 -2.38 11.37 -1.17
N HIS A 53 -1.13 11.35 -1.64
CA HIS A 53 0.03 11.27 -0.74
C HIS A 53 1.30 11.84 -1.39
N PRO A 54 2.12 12.63 -0.66
CA PRO A 54 3.32 13.27 -1.23
C PRO A 54 4.35 12.27 -1.79
N TYR A 55 4.38 11.04 -1.27
CA TYR A 55 5.31 10.00 -1.76
C TYR A 55 4.75 9.14 -2.90
N ILE A 56 3.48 9.29 -3.29
CA ILE A 56 2.90 8.45 -4.35
C ILE A 56 3.73 8.57 -5.64
N SER A 57 4.00 9.81 -6.10
CA SER A 57 4.68 10.05 -7.36
C SER A 57 6.16 9.66 -7.35
N PHE A 58 6.74 9.47 -6.15
CA PHE A 58 8.10 8.99 -5.97
C PHE A 58 8.20 7.47 -5.93
N LEU A 59 7.14 6.80 -5.48
CA LEU A 59 7.13 5.34 -5.24
C LEU A 59 6.42 4.57 -6.36
N PHE A 60 5.48 5.20 -7.06
CA PHE A 60 4.61 4.54 -8.03
C PHE A 60 4.48 5.36 -9.32
N TYR A 61 4.34 4.68 -10.45
CA TYR A 61 4.06 5.32 -11.75
C TYR A 61 2.59 5.68 -11.93
N GLY A 62 1.69 4.98 -11.23
CA GLY A 62 0.25 5.07 -11.39
C GLY A 62 -0.42 3.80 -10.87
N MET A 63 -1.66 3.59 -11.30
CA MET A 63 -2.50 2.45 -10.96
C MET A 63 -2.77 1.64 -12.23
N ASP A 64 -2.83 0.31 -12.12
CA ASP A 64 -3.17 -0.58 -13.22
C ASP A 64 -4.69 -0.80 -13.33
N ALA A 65 -5.12 -1.64 -14.27
CA ALA A 65 -6.55 -1.90 -14.51
C ALA A 65 -7.27 -2.56 -13.33
N ALA A 66 -6.56 -3.20 -12.40
CA ALA A 66 -7.13 -3.86 -11.23
C ALA A 66 -7.21 -2.93 -9.99
N GLY A 67 -6.67 -1.72 -10.09
CA GLY A 67 -6.58 -0.81 -8.96
C GLY A 67 -5.25 -0.90 -8.19
N ASP A 68 -4.29 -1.68 -8.69
CA ASP A 68 -3.00 -1.88 -8.01
C ASP A 68 -1.98 -0.81 -8.42
N PHE A 69 -1.25 -0.27 -7.44
CA PHE A 69 -0.20 0.71 -7.70
C PHE A 69 1.05 0.06 -8.31
N ILE A 70 1.52 0.61 -9.44
CA ILE A 70 2.67 0.09 -10.19
C ILE A 70 3.97 0.69 -9.62
N PRO A 71 4.84 -0.11 -8.96
CA PRO A 71 6.02 0.41 -8.29
C PRO A 71 7.13 0.86 -9.26
N VAL A 72 7.79 1.97 -8.94
CA VAL A 72 8.94 2.48 -9.71
C VAL A 72 10.12 1.51 -9.67
N LYS A 73 11.01 1.63 -10.65
CA LYS A 73 12.19 0.73 -10.77
C LYS A 73 13.01 0.67 -9.48
N GLN A 74 13.29 1.80 -8.84
CA GLN A 74 14.09 1.87 -7.61
C GLN A 74 13.46 1.07 -6.45
N LEU A 75 12.14 1.13 -6.31
CA LEU A 75 11.42 0.40 -5.27
C LEU A 75 11.47 -1.11 -5.53
N ARG A 76 11.30 -1.52 -6.79
CA ARG A 76 11.42 -2.92 -7.22
C ARG A 76 12.80 -3.50 -7.00
N GLU A 77 13.85 -2.74 -7.33
CA GLU A 77 15.24 -3.15 -7.12
C GLU A 77 15.57 -3.29 -5.63
N LYS A 78 15.07 -2.37 -4.78
CA LYS A 78 15.26 -2.44 -3.32
C LYS A 78 14.72 -3.73 -2.71
N TYR A 79 13.57 -4.21 -3.18
CA TYR A 79 12.92 -5.42 -2.65
C TYR A 79 13.10 -6.65 -3.54
N ASN A 80 13.94 -6.56 -4.58
CA ASN A 80 14.21 -7.61 -5.56
C ASN A 80 12.94 -8.26 -6.15
N ARG A 81 11.99 -7.42 -6.59
CA ARG A 81 10.72 -7.86 -7.19
C ARG A 81 10.62 -7.47 -8.67
N PRO A 82 10.02 -8.31 -9.54
CA PRO A 82 9.77 -7.96 -10.94
C PRO A 82 8.70 -6.87 -11.07
N ARG A 83 8.57 -6.26 -12.27
CA ARG A 83 7.42 -5.39 -12.59
C ARG A 83 6.18 -6.26 -12.77
N HIS A 84 5.08 -5.84 -12.15
CA HIS A 84 3.76 -6.41 -12.35
C HIS A 84 2.79 -5.26 -12.63
N GLU A 85 1.98 -5.40 -13.67
CA GLU A 85 0.89 -4.50 -14.02
C GLU A 85 -0.10 -5.26 -14.90
N ILE A 86 -1.40 -5.06 -14.67
CA ILE A 86 -2.45 -5.55 -15.54
C ILE A 86 -2.77 -4.45 -16.57
N PRO A 87 -2.57 -4.71 -17.88
CA PRO A 87 -2.83 -3.72 -18.91
C PRO A 87 -4.31 -3.32 -18.91
N ILE A 88 -4.57 -2.02 -19.08
CA ILE A 88 -5.91 -1.50 -19.34
C ILE A 88 -6.26 -1.89 -20.78
N ASP A 89 -7.35 -2.63 -20.95
CA ASP A 89 -7.81 -3.01 -22.27
C ASP A 89 -8.26 -1.77 -23.04
N PRO A 90 -7.78 -1.54 -24.28
CA PRO A 90 -8.13 -0.37 -25.06
C PRO A 90 -9.60 -0.35 -25.54
N GLU A 91 -10.40 -1.39 -25.30
CA GLU A 91 -11.82 -1.43 -25.68
C GLU A 91 -12.77 -0.71 -24.69
N ASP A 92 -12.26 -0.15 -23.58
CA ASP A 92 -13.03 0.62 -22.58
C ASP A 92 -12.95 2.15 -22.76
N GLU A 93 -12.63 2.64 -23.98
CA GLU A 93 -12.65 4.07 -24.37
C GLU A 93 -13.83 4.43 -25.31
#